data_AF-A0A9D8C7T4-F1
#
_entry.id   AF-A0A9D8C7T4-F1
#
_cell.length_a   1.000
_cell.length_b   1.000
_cell.length_c   1.000
_cell.angle_alpha   90.00
_cell.angle_beta   90.00
_cell.angle_gamma   90.00
#
_symmetry.space_group_name_H-M   'P 1'
#
loop_
_entity.id
_entity.type
_entity.pdbx_description
1 polymer ?
#
loop_
_entity_poly.entity_id
_entity_poly.type
_entity_poly.pdbx_seq_one_letter_code
_entity_poly.pdbx_strand_id
1 'polypeptide(L)'
;MVEPTDVGIRIVTPRGALIAALTADCRAFERVRSIVFALPDRSDAGPRHRALTERGPDRAAARAQDRDAILFDLGLGSVPIAAAIRSADPELVAALRAGCGTDLFVPRAMALLGAVAAASPQRVFESGLGRIEVYTPIPPPKGRTNPGPHTHLLPQFFGRRAPPHPDDPILPAGWHAALSVFRPRFTAHEN
;
A
#
# COMPACT_ATOMS: atom_id res chain seq x y z
N MET A 1 -29.04 20.80 0.96
CA MET A 1 -27.61 20.41 0.93
C MET A 1 -27.51 19.15 1.75
N VAL A 2 -27.14 18.02 1.14
CA VAL A 2 -26.97 16.76 1.86
C VAL A 2 -25.47 16.62 2.09
N GLU A 3 -25.06 16.69 3.35
CA GLU A 3 -23.69 16.40 3.79
C GLU A 3 -23.32 14.97 3.37
N PRO A 4 -22.12 14.70 2.84
CA PRO A 4 -21.67 13.35 2.59
C PRO A 4 -21.67 12.58 3.92
N THR A 5 -22.49 11.54 4.04
CA THR A 5 -22.35 10.59 5.15
C THR A 5 -21.11 9.74 4.89
N ASP A 6 -20.07 9.91 5.70
CA ASP A 6 -18.87 9.07 5.68
C ASP A 6 -19.24 7.60 5.96
N VAL A 7 -19.57 6.84 4.91
CA VAL A 7 -19.68 5.38 5.01
C VAL A 7 -18.26 4.84 5.02
N GLY A 8 -17.71 4.74 6.22
CA GLY A 8 -16.40 4.20 6.50
C GLY A 8 -16.44 2.74 6.95
N ILE A 9 -15.44 1.97 6.54
CA ILE A 9 -15.17 0.62 7.03
C ILE A 9 -13.82 0.63 7.74
N ARG A 10 -13.77 0.05 8.94
CA ARG A 10 -12.53 -0.26 9.66
C ARG A 10 -12.56 -1.71 10.10
N ILE A 11 -11.64 -2.51 9.57
CA ILE A 11 -11.49 -3.92 9.91
C ILE A 11 -10.06 -4.13 10.39
N VAL A 12 -9.91 -4.71 11.57
CA VAL A 12 -8.61 -5.08 12.15
C VAL A 12 -8.61 -6.58 12.41
N THR A 13 -7.61 -7.28 11.89
CA THR A 13 -7.38 -8.71 12.10
C THR A 13 -6.02 -8.92 12.75
N PRO A 14 -5.68 -10.13 13.21
CA PRO A 14 -4.33 -10.43 13.67
C PRO A 14 -3.23 -10.20 12.62
N ARG A 15 -3.56 -10.31 11.32
CA ARG A 15 -2.58 -10.33 10.22
C ARG A 15 -2.56 -9.09 9.34
N GLY A 16 -3.54 -8.21 9.49
CA GLY A 16 -3.61 -6.94 8.78
C GLY A 16 -4.84 -6.13 9.13
N ALA A 17 -4.98 -4.97 8.52
CA ALA A 17 -6.15 -4.12 8.66
C ALA A 17 -6.53 -3.46 7.33
N LEU A 18 -7.80 -3.08 7.22
CA LEU A 18 -8.37 -2.27 6.16
C LEU A 18 -9.11 -1.10 6.78
N ILE A 19 -8.80 0.11 6.34
CA ILE A 19 -9.57 1.32 6.60
C ILE A 19 -9.96 1.87 5.22
N ALA A 20 -11.24 2.10 4.98
CA ALA A 20 -11.70 2.68 3.72
C ALA A 20 -12.88 3.61 3.97
N ALA A 21 -12.98 4.68 3.20
CA ALA A 21 -14.11 5.59 3.21
C ALA A 21 -14.41 6.01 1.78
N LEU A 22 -15.69 5.93 1.38
CA LEU A 22 -16.11 6.41 0.08
C LEU A 22 -16.36 7.91 0.15
N THR A 23 -15.76 8.66 -0.78
CA THR A 23 -15.92 10.11 -0.88
C THR A 23 -16.89 10.47 -2.01
N ALA A 24 -17.41 11.70 -2.02
CA ALA A 24 -18.35 12.17 -3.05
C ALA A 24 -17.78 12.11 -4.48
N ASP A 25 -16.45 12.24 -4.60
CA ASP A 25 -15.72 12.21 -5.87
C ASP A 25 -15.45 10.78 -6.38
N CYS A 26 -15.74 9.77 -5.57
CA CYS A 26 -15.54 8.37 -5.92
C CYS A 26 -16.53 7.92 -7.00
N ARG A 27 -16.06 7.09 -7.93
CA ARG A 27 -16.90 6.33 -8.87
C ARG A 27 -16.55 4.85 -8.84
N ALA A 28 -17.56 4.01 -8.98
CA ALA A 28 -17.38 2.56 -9.05
C ALA A 28 -17.46 2.09 -10.50
N PHE A 29 -16.51 1.23 -10.90
CA PHE A 29 -16.43 0.61 -12.21
C PHE A 29 -16.52 -0.91 -12.05
N GLU A 30 -17.48 -1.54 -12.71
CA GLU A 30 -17.62 -2.99 -12.71
C GLU A 30 -16.57 -3.64 -13.61
N ARG A 31 -16.02 -4.76 -13.13
CA ARG A 31 -15.15 -5.66 -13.86
C ARG A 31 -15.64 -7.09 -13.71
N VAL A 32 -15.17 -7.97 -14.58
CA VAL A 32 -15.51 -9.41 -14.58
C VAL A 32 -15.39 -10.03 -13.17
N ARG A 33 -14.33 -9.67 -12.43
CA ARG A 33 -14.01 -10.27 -11.12
C ARG A 33 -13.89 -9.27 -9.97
N SER A 34 -14.19 -8.00 -10.20
CA SER A 34 -14.03 -6.97 -9.17
C SER A 34 -14.95 -5.78 -9.39
N ILE A 35 -15.11 -4.99 -8.35
CA ILE A 35 -15.59 -3.61 -8.42
C ILE A 35 -14.40 -2.74 -8.06
N VAL A 36 -14.11 -1.77 -8.93
CA VAL A 36 -12.99 -0.83 -8.75
C VAL A 36 -13.58 0.53 -8.37
N PHE A 37 -13.18 1.02 -7.21
CA PHE A 37 -13.46 2.37 -6.76
C PHE A 37 -12.31 3.27 -7.19
N ALA A 38 -12.64 4.24 -8.04
CA ALA A 38 -11.69 5.14 -8.66
C ALA A 38 -11.97 6.59 -8.26
N LEU A 39 -10.91 7.38 -8.29
CA LEU A 39 -10.93 8.82 -8.07
C LEU A 39 -10.50 9.53 -9.36
N PRO A 40 -10.95 10.78 -9.57
CA PRO A 40 -10.49 11.57 -10.70
C PRO A 40 -8.98 11.80 -10.62
N ASP A 41 -8.31 11.77 -11.77
CA ASP A 41 -6.91 12.15 -11.90
C ASP A 41 -6.75 13.63 -11.64
N ARG A 42 -6.52 13.94 -10.38
CA ARG A 42 -6.07 15.23 -9.91
C ARG A 42 -4.57 15.31 -10.18
N SER A 43 -4.21 15.83 -11.35
CA SER A 43 -2.82 16.09 -11.75
C SER A 43 -2.08 17.05 -10.79
N ASP A 44 -2.83 17.73 -9.93
CA ASP A 44 -2.41 18.57 -8.81
C ASP A 44 -2.20 17.82 -7.48
N ALA A 45 -2.46 16.51 -7.40
CA ALA A 45 -2.24 15.69 -6.19
C ALA A 45 -0.76 15.56 -5.76
N GLY A 46 0.14 16.32 -6.40
CA GLY A 46 1.56 16.41 -6.09
C GLY A 46 2.32 15.14 -6.47
N PRO A 47 3.63 15.25 -6.76
CA PRO A 47 4.44 14.05 -6.86
C PRO A 47 4.44 13.35 -5.50
N ARG A 48 3.94 12.10 -5.44
CA ARG A 48 4.31 11.18 -4.36
C ARG A 48 5.84 11.10 -4.33
N HIS A 49 6.39 11.03 -3.12
CA HIS A 49 7.84 11.07 -2.92
C HIS A 49 8.55 10.12 -3.91
N ARG A 50 9.73 10.52 -4.38
CA ARG A 50 10.56 9.71 -5.29
C ARG A 50 11.82 9.18 -4.62
N ALA A 51 11.83 9.31 -3.31
CA ALA A 51 12.92 8.93 -2.44
C ALA A 51 12.32 8.52 -1.11
N LEU A 52 13.04 7.67 -0.39
CA LEU A 52 12.70 7.29 0.97
C LEU A 52 12.49 8.55 1.83
N THR A 53 11.33 8.68 2.46
CA THR A 53 10.95 9.88 3.20
C THR A 53 10.35 9.51 4.55
N GLU A 54 10.90 10.04 5.64
CA GLU A 54 10.27 9.94 6.96
C GLU A 54 9.02 10.81 7.03
N ARG A 55 7.89 10.23 7.46
CA ARG A 55 6.63 10.95 7.71
C ARG A 55 6.36 11.20 9.18
N GLY A 56 7.17 10.62 10.08
CA GLY A 56 7.00 10.69 11.52
C GLY A 56 6.07 9.60 12.08
N PRO A 57 5.55 9.78 13.32
CA PRO A 57 4.69 8.79 13.97
C PRO A 57 3.40 8.47 13.19
N ASP A 58 3.04 7.20 13.09
CA ASP A 58 1.88 6.74 12.33
C ASP A 58 0.53 6.89 13.07
N ARG A 59 0.12 8.13 13.31
CA ARG A 59 -1.12 8.44 14.06
C ARG A 59 -2.39 7.84 13.43
N ALA A 60 -2.37 7.56 12.13
CA ALA A 60 -3.47 6.95 11.39
C ALA A 60 -3.57 5.42 11.57
N ALA A 61 -2.64 4.81 12.32
CA ALA A 61 -2.59 3.36 12.47
C ALA A 61 -3.90 2.71 12.92
N ALA A 62 -4.19 1.54 12.35
CA ALA A 62 -5.38 0.77 12.64
C ALA A 62 -5.39 0.20 14.07
N ARG A 63 -4.22 -0.06 14.65
CA ARG A 63 -4.05 -0.47 16.05
C ARG A 63 -3.45 0.68 16.85
N ALA A 64 -3.94 0.87 18.08
CA ALA A 64 -3.43 1.93 18.95
C ALA A 64 -1.93 1.79 19.25
N GLN A 65 -1.47 0.55 19.49
CA GLN A 65 -0.06 0.23 19.77
C GLN A 65 0.93 0.60 18.65
N ASP A 66 0.44 0.72 17.41
CA ASP A 66 1.29 1.02 16.27
C ASP A 66 1.39 2.54 15.99
N ARG A 67 0.66 3.39 16.74
CA ARG A 67 0.52 4.83 16.43
C ARG A 67 1.74 5.69 16.72
N ASP A 68 2.65 5.18 17.56
CA ASP A 68 3.90 5.85 17.90
C ASP A 68 5.09 5.34 17.06
N ALA A 69 4.90 4.26 16.30
CA ALA A 69 5.91 3.76 15.38
C ALA A 69 6.11 4.74 14.21
N ILE A 70 7.34 4.83 13.72
CA ILE A 70 7.71 5.78 12.66
C ILE A 70 7.35 5.20 11.30
N LEU A 71 6.67 6.01 10.49
CA LEU A 71 6.27 5.70 9.13
C LEU A 71 7.27 6.30 8.13
N PHE A 72 7.73 5.47 7.21
CA PHE A 72 8.61 5.88 6.10
C PHE A 72 7.93 5.56 4.78
N ASP A 73 7.71 6.58 3.95
CA ASP A 73 7.27 6.42 2.55
C ASP A 73 8.45 5.92 1.72
N LEU A 74 8.26 4.82 0.99
CA LEU A 74 9.30 4.21 0.15
C LEU A 74 9.61 5.03 -1.11
N GLY A 75 8.79 6.03 -1.41
CA GLY A 75 9.06 6.96 -2.49
C GLY A 75 9.05 6.30 -3.88
N LEU A 76 8.16 5.34 -4.10
CA LEU A 76 8.13 4.53 -5.32
C LEU A 76 7.73 5.33 -6.57
N GLY A 77 7.23 6.55 -6.39
CA GLY A 77 6.88 7.47 -7.48
C GLY A 77 5.82 6.95 -8.47
N SER A 78 5.20 5.80 -8.18
CA SER A 78 4.27 5.09 -9.06
C SER A 78 2.85 5.11 -8.50
N VAL A 79 1.93 5.70 -9.27
CA VAL A 79 0.46 5.57 -9.16
C VAL A 79 -0.13 6.15 -7.83
N PRO A 80 -1.46 6.25 -7.64
CA PRO A 80 -2.12 7.00 -6.54
C PRO A 80 -2.04 6.26 -5.20
N ILE A 81 -1.05 5.39 -5.01
CA ILE A 81 -0.86 4.59 -3.81
C ILE A 81 0.53 4.89 -3.26
N ALA A 82 0.58 5.31 -2.00
CA ALA A 82 1.83 5.42 -1.25
C ALA A 82 2.09 4.07 -0.59
N ALA A 83 3.27 3.51 -0.85
CA ALA A 83 3.75 2.33 -0.15
C ALA A 83 4.73 2.79 0.92
N ALA A 84 4.45 2.44 2.17
CA ALA A 84 5.23 2.84 3.32
C ALA A 84 5.55 1.61 4.19
N ILE A 85 6.60 1.76 5.00
CA ILE A 85 6.96 0.81 6.05
C ILE A 85 6.88 1.50 7.40
N ARG A 86 6.46 0.74 8.41
CA ARG A 86 6.30 1.21 9.79
C ARG A 86 7.18 0.38 10.71
N SER A 87 7.97 1.06 11.53
CA SER A 87 8.86 0.42 12.49
C SER A 87 8.90 1.15 13.83
N ALA A 88 8.90 0.38 14.91
CA ALA A 88 9.27 0.82 16.25
C ALA A 88 10.66 0.31 16.66
N ASP A 89 11.31 -0.50 15.81
CA ASP A 89 12.67 -0.97 16.05
C ASP A 89 13.68 0.17 15.84
N PRO A 90 14.41 0.58 16.89
CA PRO A 90 15.33 1.71 16.82
C PRO A 90 16.47 1.51 15.82
N GLU A 91 16.95 0.27 15.61
CA GLU A 91 18.03 -0.01 14.66
C GLU A 91 17.55 0.19 13.23
N LEU A 92 16.40 -0.38 12.88
CA LEU A 92 15.80 -0.18 11.57
C LEU A 92 15.42 1.29 11.33
N VAL A 93 14.87 1.98 12.35
CA VAL A 93 14.53 3.41 12.25
C VAL A 93 15.78 4.26 11.97
N ALA A 94 16.90 3.98 12.65
CA ALA A 94 18.16 4.67 12.40
C ALA A 94 18.69 4.43 10.97
N ALA A 95 18.64 3.17 10.51
CA ALA A 95 19.03 2.81 9.15
C ALA A 95 18.17 3.50 8.08
N LEU A 96 16.86 3.57 8.29
CA LEU A 96 15.92 4.23 7.38
C LEU A 96 16.13 5.75 7.34
N ARG A 97 16.36 6.38 8.50
CA ARG A 97 16.71 7.80 8.59
C ARG A 97 17.99 8.13 7.83
N ALA A 98 19.03 7.30 7.97
CA ALA A 98 20.27 7.46 7.23
C ALA A 98 20.08 7.29 5.71
N GLY A 99 19.06 6.54 5.29
CA GLY A 99 18.69 6.34 3.90
C GLY A 99 17.74 7.38 3.31
N CYS A 100 17.16 8.29 4.11
CA CYS A 100 16.20 9.28 3.64
C CYS A 100 16.79 10.14 2.51
N GLY A 101 15.98 10.47 1.51
CA GLY A 101 16.41 11.15 0.29
C GLY A 101 17.01 10.22 -0.79
N THR A 102 17.19 8.94 -0.50
CA THR A 102 17.66 7.95 -1.49
C THR A 102 16.51 7.45 -2.36
N ASP A 103 16.70 7.47 -3.68
CA ASP A 103 15.87 6.72 -4.63
C ASP A 103 16.11 5.21 -4.43
N LEU A 104 15.07 4.45 -4.10
CA LEU A 104 15.19 3.03 -3.79
C LEU A 104 15.46 2.13 -5.01
N PHE A 105 15.41 2.68 -6.23
CA PHE A 105 15.69 1.94 -7.47
C PHE A 105 17.16 1.96 -7.88
N VAL A 106 18.02 2.68 -7.14
CA VAL A 106 19.46 2.73 -7.45
C VAL A 106 20.22 1.62 -6.73
N PRO A 107 21.34 1.11 -7.28
CA PRO A 107 22.11 0.02 -6.66
C PRO A 107 22.52 0.28 -5.21
N ARG A 108 22.79 1.53 -4.83
CA ARG A 108 23.16 1.93 -3.46
C ARG A 108 22.05 1.64 -2.43
N ALA A 109 20.79 1.55 -2.84
CA ALA A 109 19.68 1.24 -1.95
C ALA A 109 19.55 -0.25 -1.60
N MET A 110 20.28 -1.14 -2.28
CA MET A 110 20.13 -2.61 -2.10
C MET A 110 20.43 -3.07 -0.68
N ALA A 111 21.45 -2.51 -0.02
CA ALA A 111 21.79 -2.87 1.35
C ALA A 111 20.67 -2.49 2.33
N LEU A 112 20.07 -1.30 2.15
CA LEU A 112 18.93 -0.84 2.95
C LEU A 112 17.70 -1.73 2.74
N LEU A 113 17.39 -2.07 1.48
CA LEU A 113 16.29 -2.98 1.16
C LEU A 113 16.50 -4.38 1.73
N GLY A 114 17.75 -4.86 1.78
CA GLY A 114 18.11 -6.11 2.47
C GLY A 114 17.83 -6.06 3.97
N ALA A 115 18.21 -4.97 4.64
CA ALA A 115 17.92 -4.76 6.06
C ALA A 115 16.41 -4.68 6.33
N VAL A 116 15.65 -3.97 5.47
CA VAL A 116 14.19 -3.92 5.55
C VAL A 116 13.57 -5.32 5.37
N ALA A 117 14.04 -6.10 4.40
CA ALA A 117 13.54 -7.46 4.19
C ALA A 117 13.79 -8.36 5.41
N ALA A 118 15.00 -8.29 5.97
CA ALA A 118 15.38 -9.06 7.16
C ALA A 118 14.55 -8.68 8.40
N ALA A 119 14.36 -7.38 8.64
CA ALA A 119 13.57 -6.89 9.77
C ALA A 119 12.06 -7.11 9.59
N SER A 120 11.59 -7.29 8.34
CA SER A 120 10.18 -7.54 8.01
C SER A 120 9.20 -6.58 8.69
N PRO A 121 9.39 -5.25 8.56
CA PRO A 121 8.52 -4.28 9.21
C PRO A 121 7.09 -4.39 8.70
N GLN A 122 6.17 -3.80 9.47
CA GLN A 122 4.79 -3.64 9.01
C GLN A 122 4.78 -2.78 7.75
N ARG A 123 3.89 -3.09 6.81
CA ARG A 123 3.78 -2.34 5.54
C ARG A 123 2.39 -1.74 5.44
N VAL A 124 2.36 -0.57 4.85
CA VAL A 124 1.22 0.33 4.84
C VAL A 124 1.04 0.80 3.41
N PHE A 125 -0.16 0.63 2.87
CA PHE A 125 -0.52 1.09 1.54
C PHE A 125 -1.66 2.08 1.67
N GLU A 126 -1.48 3.29 1.13
CA GLU A 126 -2.43 4.38 1.29
C GLU A 126 -2.83 4.94 -0.07
N SER A 127 -4.13 4.95 -0.33
CA SER A 127 -4.76 5.62 -1.47
C SER A 127 -5.66 6.75 -0.99
N GLY A 128 -6.25 7.52 -1.92
CA GLY A 128 -7.23 8.55 -1.58
C GLY A 128 -8.53 8.03 -0.96
N LEU A 129 -8.80 6.72 -1.05
CA LEU A 129 -10.02 6.10 -0.49
C LEU A 129 -9.76 5.26 0.76
N GLY A 130 -8.50 5.07 1.15
CA GLY A 130 -8.23 4.22 2.30
C GLY A 130 -6.80 3.77 2.46
N ARG A 131 -6.66 2.79 3.33
CA ARG A 131 -5.41 2.32 3.88
C ARG A 131 -5.49 0.82 4.17
N ILE A 132 -4.46 0.10 3.75
CA ILE A 132 -4.25 -1.31 4.06
C ILE A 132 -2.98 -1.44 4.89
N GLU A 133 -3.06 -2.19 5.99
CA GLU A 133 -1.92 -2.54 6.82
C GLU A 133 -1.67 -4.04 6.76
N VAL A 134 -0.40 -4.40 6.63
CA VAL A 134 0.06 -5.78 6.58
C VAL A 134 0.96 -6.01 7.79
N TYR A 135 0.68 -7.06 8.57
CA TYR A 135 1.43 -7.41 9.79
C TYR A 135 2.17 -8.74 9.68
N THR A 136 1.91 -9.54 8.65
CA THR A 136 2.61 -10.81 8.39
C THR A 136 4.08 -10.56 8.07
N PRO A 137 5.04 -11.41 8.42
CA PRO A 137 6.45 -11.17 8.05
C PRO A 137 6.65 -11.28 6.52
N ILE A 138 7.73 -10.67 6.00
CA ILE A 138 8.10 -10.83 4.59
C ILE A 138 8.60 -12.26 4.41
N PRO A 139 8.05 -13.06 3.47
CA PRO A 139 8.52 -14.42 3.26
C PRO A 139 9.96 -14.41 2.73
N PRO A 140 10.81 -15.37 3.14
CA PRO A 140 12.15 -15.48 2.59
C PRO A 140 12.11 -15.81 1.08
N PRO A 141 13.19 -15.56 0.33
CA PRO A 141 13.27 -15.95 -1.08
C PRO A 141 12.98 -17.45 -1.23
N LYS A 142 11.94 -17.80 -2.00
CA LYS A 142 11.40 -19.19 -2.18
C LYS A 142 10.59 -19.76 -1.01
N GLY A 143 10.29 -18.96 0.02
CA GLY A 143 9.39 -19.36 1.12
C GLY A 143 7.92 -19.39 0.70
N ARG A 144 7.11 -20.18 1.41
CA ARG A 144 5.64 -20.12 1.26
C ARG A 144 5.13 -18.81 1.83
N THR A 145 4.28 -18.13 1.08
CA THR A 145 3.55 -16.95 1.55
C THR A 145 2.65 -17.33 2.73
N ASN A 146 2.78 -16.62 3.85
CA ASN A 146 1.90 -16.81 5.00
C ASN A 146 0.45 -16.45 4.62
N PRO A 147 -0.55 -17.21 5.08
CA PRO A 147 -1.93 -16.88 4.82
C PRO A 147 -2.29 -15.52 5.43
N GLY A 148 -3.02 -14.70 4.68
CA GLY A 148 -3.37 -13.33 5.05
C GLY A 148 -2.81 -12.30 4.06
N PRO A 149 -2.96 -11.00 4.37
CA PRO A 149 -2.40 -9.93 3.54
C PRO A 149 -0.90 -10.13 3.38
N HIS A 150 -0.41 -9.96 2.16
CA HIS A 150 1.01 -10.00 1.83
C HIS A 150 1.27 -9.04 0.68
N THR A 151 2.53 -8.63 0.56
CA THR A 151 2.93 -7.57 -0.36
C THR A 151 4.07 -8.08 -1.21
N HIS A 152 3.98 -7.89 -2.52
CA HIS A 152 5.12 -8.08 -3.40
C HIS A 152 5.86 -6.75 -3.54
N LEU A 153 6.68 -6.39 -2.56
CA LEU A 153 7.55 -5.20 -2.61
C LEU A 153 8.81 -5.44 -3.47
N LEU A 154 8.76 -6.36 -4.44
CA LEU A 154 9.93 -6.63 -5.28
C LEU A 154 10.19 -5.43 -6.20
N PRO A 155 11.43 -4.88 -6.25
CA PRO A 155 11.77 -3.70 -7.04
C PRO A 155 11.35 -3.79 -8.51
N GLN A 156 11.32 -5.00 -9.08
CA GLN A 156 10.87 -5.25 -10.46
C GLN A 156 9.39 -4.93 -10.74
N PHE A 157 8.57 -4.75 -9.70
CA PHE A 157 7.15 -4.38 -9.81
C PHE A 157 6.88 -2.91 -9.53
N PHE A 158 7.91 -2.10 -9.25
CA PHE A 158 7.76 -0.67 -9.01
C PHE A 158 8.68 0.14 -9.92
N GLY A 159 8.29 1.39 -10.17
CA GLY A 159 9.00 2.30 -11.06
C GLY A 159 8.39 2.42 -12.46
N ARG A 160 8.87 3.41 -13.24
CA ARG A 160 8.31 3.84 -14.54
C ARG A 160 8.27 2.76 -15.64
N ARG A 161 8.87 1.59 -15.41
CA ARG A 161 8.97 0.47 -16.36
C ARG A 161 8.34 -0.82 -15.84
N ALA A 162 7.72 -0.80 -14.66
CA ALA A 162 6.97 -1.96 -14.20
C ALA A 162 5.84 -2.23 -15.21
N PRO A 163 5.73 -3.45 -15.77
CA PRO A 163 4.58 -3.79 -16.59
C PRO A 163 3.31 -3.66 -15.74
N PRO A 164 2.18 -3.20 -16.31
CA PRO A 164 0.91 -3.21 -15.60
C PRO A 164 0.64 -4.63 -15.09
N HIS A 165 0.21 -4.74 -13.84
CA HIS A 165 -0.18 -6.03 -13.29
C HIS A 165 -1.36 -6.56 -14.12
N PRO A 166 -1.46 -7.87 -14.41
CA PRO A 166 -2.55 -8.41 -15.24
C PRO A 166 -3.96 -8.11 -14.71
N ASP A 167 -4.07 -7.88 -13.40
CA ASP A 167 -5.31 -7.50 -12.73
C ASP A 167 -5.51 -5.97 -12.60
N ASP A 168 -4.57 -5.15 -13.10
CA ASP A 168 -4.72 -3.69 -13.09
C ASP A 168 -5.91 -3.30 -13.97
N PRO A 169 -6.86 -2.53 -13.43
CA PRO A 169 -8.03 -2.19 -14.18
C PRO A 169 -7.71 -1.11 -15.21
N ILE A 170 -7.91 -1.43 -16.49
CA ILE A 170 -8.12 -0.41 -17.52
C ILE A 170 -9.36 0.42 -17.14
N LEU A 171 -9.14 1.68 -16.78
CA LEU A 171 -10.18 2.67 -16.47
C LEU A 171 -10.27 3.71 -17.59
N PRO A 172 -11.40 4.44 -17.72
CA PRO A 172 -11.48 5.58 -18.62
C PRO A 172 -10.41 6.63 -18.30
N ALA A 173 -10.00 7.40 -19.32
CA ALA A 173 -9.03 8.48 -19.13
C ALA A 173 -9.50 9.47 -18.04
N GLY A 174 -8.55 9.93 -17.21
CA GLY A 174 -8.84 10.86 -16.12
C GLY A 174 -9.31 10.18 -14.83
N TRP A 175 -9.17 8.85 -14.71
CA TRP A 175 -9.50 8.09 -13.50
C TRP A 175 -8.36 7.15 -13.12
N HIS A 176 -8.10 7.05 -11.82
CA HIS A 176 -7.19 6.05 -11.26
C HIS A 176 -7.86 5.18 -10.21
N ALA A 177 -7.45 3.91 -10.14
CA ALA A 177 -7.92 2.99 -9.12
C ALA A 177 -7.37 3.38 -7.74
N ALA A 178 -8.26 3.47 -6.75
CA ALA A 178 -7.90 3.75 -5.37
C ALA A 178 -8.25 2.59 -4.42
N LEU A 179 -9.25 1.78 -4.75
CA LEU A 179 -9.59 0.57 -4.02
C LEU A 179 -10.26 -0.45 -4.97
N SER A 180 -9.96 -1.73 -4.82
CA SER A 180 -10.60 -2.80 -5.59
C SER A 180 -11.14 -3.88 -4.67
N VAL A 181 -12.40 -4.27 -4.87
CA VAL A 181 -13.03 -5.39 -4.16
C VAL A 181 -13.24 -6.52 -5.15
N PHE A 182 -12.64 -7.69 -4.89
CA PHE A 182 -12.74 -8.84 -5.77
C PHE A 182 -13.89 -9.75 -5.34
N ARG A 183 -14.62 -10.29 -6.33
CA ARG A 183 -15.63 -11.32 -6.12
C ARG A 183 -14.94 -12.59 -5.57
N PRO A 184 -15.53 -13.28 -4.58
CA PRO A 184 -15.07 -14.59 -4.16
C PRO A 184 -14.98 -15.53 -5.37
N ARG A 185 -13.95 -16.38 -5.40
CA ARG A 185 -13.93 -17.49 -6.37
C ARG A 185 -14.87 -18.57 -5.84
N PHE A 186 -15.95 -18.84 -6.57
CA PHE A 186 -16.72 -20.05 -6.38
C PHE A 186 -16.04 -21.15 -7.18
N THR A 187 -15.39 -22.10 -6.50
CA THR A 187 -15.13 -23.41 -7.10
C THR A 187 -16.40 -24.23 -6.87
N ALA A 188 -17.19 -24.44 -7.91
CA ALA A 188 -18.19 -25.50 -7.87
C ALA A 188 -17.40 -26.81 -7.71
N HIS A 189 -17.54 -27.47 -6.57
CA HIS A 189 -17.18 -28.87 -6.49
C HIS A 189 -18.23 -29.61 -7.31
N GLU A 190 -17.87 -30.08 -8.50
CA GLU A 190 -18.62 -31.16 -9.14
C GLU A 190 -18.48 -32.39 -8.24
N ASN A 191 -19.61 -32.87 -7.71
CA ASN A 191 -19.72 -34.13 -6.99
C ASN A 191 -19.60 -35.31 -7.95
#